data_AF-A0A1R1XF83-F1
#
_entry.id   AF-A0A1R1XF83-F1
#
_cell.length_a   1.000
_cell.length_b   1.000
_cell.length_c   1.000
_cell.angle_alpha   90.00
_cell.angle_beta   90.00
_cell.angle_gamma   90.00
#
_symmetry.space_group_name_H-M   'P 1'
#
loop_
_entity.id
_entity.type
_entity.pdbx_description
1 polymer ?
#
loop_
_entity_poly.entity_id
_entity_poly.type
_entity_poly.pdbx_seq_one_letter_code
_entity_poly.pdbx_strand_id
1 'polypeptide(L)' 'MFRKEYAQLKAEGKTMEGVSILTPDLQAVAARYSTNSILNVGILPWFNVVSHPYHGQSEGVIPKEDL' A
#
# COMPACT_ATOMS: atom_id res chain seq x y z
N MET A 1 9.21 10.99 -7.92
CA MET A 1 9.46 9.53 -8.05
C MET A 1 8.13 8.79 -8.15
N PHE A 2 7.31 8.77 -7.08
CA PHE A 2 6.04 8.04 -7.05
C PHE A 2 4.99 8.46 -8.09
N ARG A 3 4.90 9.75 -8.46
CA ARG A 3 3.99 10.18 -9.55
C ARG A 3 4.36 9.60 -10.93
N LYS A 4 5.65 9.43 -11.21
CA LYS A 4 6.13 8.85 -12.47
C LYS A 4 5.81 7.36 -12.51
N GLU A 5 6.02 6.68 -11.38
CA GLU A 5 5.71 5.26 -11.20
C GLU A 5 4.19 5.00 -11.29
N TYR A 6 3.38 5.82 -10.62
CA TYR A 6 1.93 5.79 -10.77
C TYR A 6 1.49 5.96 -12.23
N ALA A 7 2.00 6.98 -12.93
CA ALA A 7 1.65 7.22 -14.33
C ALA A 7 2.02 6.05 -15.23
N GLN A 8 3.16 5.40 -14.98
CA GLN A 8 3.57 4.21 -15.71
C GLN A 8 2.64 3.03 -15.42
N LEU A 9 2.36 2.74 -14.14
CA LEU A 9 1.44 1.66 -13.76
C LEU A 9 0.04 1.89 -14.32
N LYS A 10 -0.46 3.13 -14.28
CA LYS A 10 -1.76 3.51 -14.87
C LYS A 10 -1.78 3.29 -16.37
N ALA A 11 -0.72 3.66 -17.09
CA ALA A 11 -0.60 3.42 -18.54
C ALA A 11 -0.58 1.91 -18.88
N GLU A 12 -0.10 1.08 -17.95
CA GLU A 12 -0.13 -0.38 -18.05
C GLU A 12 -1.45 -1.01 -17.53
N GLY A 13 -2.42 -0.21 -17.07
CA GLY A 13 -3.68 -0.70 -16.49
C GLY A 13 -3.53 -1.36 -15.11
N LYS A 14 -2.44 -1.07 -14.39
CA LYS A 14 -2.13 -1.60 -13.05
C LYS A 14 -2.40 -0.57 -11.97
N THR A 15 -2.67 -1.06 -10.76
CA THR A 15 -2.82 -0.23 -9.56
C THR A 15 -1.47 -0.03 -8.87
N MET A 16 -1.32 1.05 -8.11
CA MET A 16 -0.15 1.22 -7.24
C MET A 16 -0.13 0.24 -6.06
N GLU A 17 -1.31 -0.16 -5.64
CA GLU A 17 -1.56 -1.10 -4.55
C GLU A 17 -0.88 -2.45 -4.80
N GLY A 18 -0.74 -2.84 -6.08
CA GLY A 18 -0.28 -4.16 -6.50
C GLY A 18 -1.39 -5.20 -6.51
N VAL A 19 -0.99 -6.47 -6.61
CA VAL A 19 -1.90 -7.63 -6.58
C VAL A 19 -1.50 -8.54 -5.43
N SER A 20 -2.49 -8.98 -4.66
CA SER A 20 -2.31 -9.91 -3.54
C SER A 20 -3.01 -11.22 -3.82
N ILE A 21 -2.37 -12.32 -3.41
CA ILE A 21 -2.98 -13.66 -3.43
C ILE A 21 -3.92 -13.89 -2.23
N LEU A 22 -3.92 -12.98 -1.25
CA LEU A 22 -4.72 -13.09 -0.05
C LEU A 22 -6.14 -12.58 -0.26
N THR A 23 -7.09 -13.11 0.49
CA THR A 23 -8.46 -12.59 0.51
C THR A 23 -8.50 -11.15 1.04
N PRO A 24 -9.52 -10.36 0.68
CA PRO A 24 -9.67 -9.00 1.20
C PRO A 24 -9.64 -8.92 2.74
N ASP A 25 -10.25 -9.88 3.43
CA ASP A 25 -10.24 -9.92 4.89
C ASP A 25 -8.83 -10.11 5.46
N LEU A 26 -8.03 -11.00 4.86
CA LEU A 26 -6.64 -11.21 5.28
C LEU A 26 -5.75 -10.01 4.96
N GLN A 27 -6.01 -9.32 3.85
CA GLN A 27 -5.34 -8.05 3.53
C GLN A 27 -5.66 -6.97 4.58
N ALA A 28 -6.92 -6.89 5.03
CA ALA A 28 -7.33 -5.96 6.08
C ALA A 28 -6.66 -6.26 7.42
N VAL A 29 -6.54 -7.54 7.77
CA VAL A 29 -5.79 -7.98 8.96
C VAL A 29 -4.31 -7.59 8.81
N ALA A 30 -3.67 -7.94 7.70
CA ALA A 30 -2.26 -7.62 7.46
C ALA A 30 -1.96 -6.12 7.54
N ALA A 31 -2.84 -5.28 6.98
CA ALA A 31 -2.73 -3.83 7.05
C ALA A 31 -2.76 -3.33 8.51
N ARG A 32 -3.70 -3.83 9.32
CA ARG A 32 -3.83 -3.43 10.73
C ARG A 32 -2.60 -3.79 11.57
N TYR A 33 -2.01 -4.95 11.34
CA TYR A 33 -0.81 -5.40 12.06
C TYR A 33 0.47 -4.67 11.62
N SER A 34 0.55 -4.25 10.36
CA SER A 34 1.74 -3.57 9.82
C SER A 34 1.68 -2.05 9.89
N THR A 35 0.49 -1.46 10.06
CA THR A 35 0.33 -0.01 10.23
C THR A 35 1.07 0.47 11.48
N ASN A 36 1.91 1.50 11.31
CA ASN A 36 2.74 2.10 12.37
C ASN A 36 3.72 1.14 13.07
N SER A 37 3.96 -0.06 12.52
CA SER A 37 4.85 -1.05 13.13
C SER A 37 6.27 -0.54 13.34
N ILE A 38 6.70 0.42 12.50
CA ILE A 38 8.01 1.07 12.59
C ILE A 38 8.28 1.71 13.95
N LEU A 39 7.24 2.14 14.68
CA LEU A 39 7.37 2.76 16.00
C LEU A 39 7.93 1.79 17.05
N ASN A 40 7.80 0.47 16.84
CA ASN A 40 8.24 -0.58 17.76
C ASN A 40 9.40 -1.42 17.21
N VAL A 41 10.14 -0.93 16.21
CA VAL A 41 11.19 -1.71 15.52
C VAL A 41 12.31 -2.19 16.45
N GLY A 42 12.59 -1.46 17.54
CA GLY A 42 13.60 -1.86 18.55
C GLY A 42 13.17 -3.03 19.43
N ILE A 43 11.88 -3.38 19.44
CA ILE A 43 11.33 -4.51 20.18
C ILE A 43 11.18 -5.71 19.24
N LEU A 44 10.49 -5.50 18.11
CA LEU A 44 10.24 -6.52 17.11
C LEU A 44 10.20 -5.87 15.73
N PRO A 45 11.09 -6.24 14.80
CA PRO A 45 10.97 -5.78 13.43
C PRO A 45 9.73 -6.40 12.80
N TRP A 46 8.83 -5.55 12.33
CA TRP A 46 7.60 -5.98 11.67
C TRP A 46 7.38 -5.17 10.39
N PHE A 47 7.41 -5.85 9.26
CA PHE A 47 7.36 -5.23 7.93
C PHE A 47 6.07 -5.59 7.20
N ASN A 48 5.62 -4.68 6.34
CA ASN A 48 4.56 -4.99 5.41
C ASN A 48 5.12 -5.68 4.16
N VAL A 49 4.62 -6.87 3.85
CA VAL A 49 4.92 -7.62 2.61
C VAL A 49 3.64 -7.99 1.85
N VAL A 50 2.50 -7.47 2.30
CA VAL A 50 1.19 -7.75 1.72
C VAL A 50 0.72 -6.51 0.96
N SER A 51 0.46 -6.69 -0.33
CA SER A 51 -0.26 -5.70 -1.14
C SER A 51 -1.72 -5.60 -0.64
N HIS A 52 -2.17 -4.41 -0.23
CA HIS A 52 -3.49 -4.18 0.36
C HIS A 52 -3.99 -2.74 0.14
N PRO A 53 -5.31 -2.49 -0.05
CA PRO A 53 -5.89 -1.18 -0.40
C PRO A 53 -5.89 -0.11 0.71
N TYR A 54 -5.30 -0.37 1.87
CA TYR A 54 -5.48 0.44 3.09
C TYR A 54 -4.36 1.46 3.34
N HIS A 55 -3.77 2.00 2.28
CA HIS A 55 -2.84 3.12 2.43
C HIS A 55 -3.63 4.40 2.72
N GLY A 56 -3.25 5.13 3.77
CA GLY A 56 -4.01 6.25 4.38
C GLY A 56 -4.15 7.53 3.54
N GLN A 57 -4.54 7.38 2.28
CA GLN A 57 -4.57 8.37 1.20
C GLN A 57 -3.19 8.63 0.61
N SER A 58 -3.06 8.25 -0.66
CA SER A 58 -1.99 8.63 -1.59
C SER A 58 -2.06 10.13 -1.96
N GLU A 59 -2.39 11.01 -1.01
CA GLU A 59 -2.36 12.45 -1.22
C GLU A 59 -0.93 12.86 -1.59
N GLY A 60 -0.76 13.30 -2.85
CA GLY A 60 0.52 13.69 -3.42
C GLY A 60 1.17 12.65 -4.33
N VAL A 61 0.70 11.40 -4.33
CA VAL A 61 1.16 10.33 -5.23
C VAL A 61 0.15 10.03 -6.34
N ILE A 62 -1.11 9.85 -5.96
CA ILE A 62 -2.22 9.68 -6.90
C ILE A 62 -2.92 11.06 -7.03
N PRO A 63 -3.16 11.55 -8.25
CA PRO A 63 -3.94 12.77 -8.47
C PRO A 63 -5.31 12.68 -7.81
N LYS A 64 -5.87 13.80 -7.31
CA LYS A 64 -7.14 13.77 -6.56
C LYS A 64 -8.32 13.30 -7.41
N GLU A 65 -8.25 13.52 -8.71
CA GLU A 65 -9.19 13.05 -9.72
C GLU A 65 -9.17 11.52 -9.92
N ASP A 66 -8.11 10.85 -9.46
CA ASP A 66 -7.92 9.40 -9.55
C ASP A 66 -7.98 8.69 -8.18
N LEU A 67 -8.25 9.44 -7.09
CA LEU A 67 -8.42 8.92 -5.73
C LEU A 67 -9.83 8.36 -5.50
#